data_AF-A0AAW2KZU0-F1
#
_entry.id   AF-A0AAW2KZU0-F1
#
_cell.length_a   1.000
_cell.length_b   1.000
_cell.length_c   1.000
_cell.angle_alpha   90.00
_cell.angle_beta   90.00
_cell.angle_gamma   90.00
#
_symmetry.space_group_name_H-M   'P 1'
#
loop_
_entity.id
_entity.type
_entity.pdbx_description
1 polymer ?
#
loop_
_entity_poly.entity_id
_entity_poly.type
_entity_poly.pdbx_seq_one_letter_code
_entity_poly.pdbx_strand_id
1 'polypeptide(L)'
;MMLLTALSPYANWLHGNAEVMLQVRGTVEQPVLDGSAYFHRATVSSPVLRKPVTNLGGTVLVNSNRLRIGSLEGRVSRKGKLSVKGNLPLRISEAALGDKLDLKCEVLEVRARNILSGQVDSQLQITGSIMQPNISGKIKISQGEVYLPHDKGSAVAPFNRIQRMNQGWQLVVMAA
;
A
#
# COMPACT_ATOMS: atom_id res chain seq x y z
N MET A 1 4.88 -10.09 -19.94
CA MET A 1 4.22 -9.98 -18.62
C MET A 1 5.15 -10.19 -17.42
N MET A 2 6.41 -10.61 -17.61
CA MET A 2 7.35 -10.90 -16.50
C MET A 2 7.82 -9.65 -15.71
N LEU A 3 7.93 -8.50 -16.38
CA LEU A 3 8.51 -7.28 -15.78
C LEU A 3 7.64 -6.68 -14.67
N LEU A 4 6.32 -6.62 -14.85
CA LEU A 4 5.41 -6.03 -13.87
C LEU A 4 5.33 -6.87 -12.59
N THR A 5 5.40 -8.20 -12.73
CA THR A 5 5.46 -9.13 -11.59
C THR A 5 6.79 -9.03 -10.84
N ALA A 6 7.91 -8.79 -11.55
CA ALA A 6 9.21 -8.58 -10.91
C ALA A 6 9.26 -7.29 -10.07
N LEU A 7 8.55 -6.23 -10.51
CA LEU A 7 8.46 -4.97 -9.79
C LEU A 7 7.44 -4.98 -8.63
N SER A 8 6.49 -5.92 -8.65
CA SER A 8 5.41 -5.98 -7.65
C SER A 8 5.03 -7.42 -7.29
N PRO A 9 5.84 -8.14 -6.49
CA PRO A 9 5.58 -9.55 -6.15
C PRO A 9 4.29 -9.74 -5.33
N TYR A 10 3.74 -8.67 -4.77
CA TYR A 10 2.53 -8.67 -3.95
C TYR A 10 1.26 -8.27 -4.72
N ALA A 11 1.37 -8.06 -6.04
CA ALA A 11 0.28 -7.62 -6.91
C ALA A 11 0.31 -8.39 -8.24
N ASN A 12 -0.76 -9.12 -8.56
CA ASN A 12 -0.92 -9.80 -9.84
C ASN A 12 -1.88 -9.03 -10.74
N TRP A 13 -1.39 -8.63 -11.91
CA TRP A 13 -2.22 -8.01 -12.94
C TRP A 13 -3.15 -9.05 -13.58
N LEU A 14 -4.46 -8.80 -13.53
CA LEU A 14 -5.47 -9.70 -14.10
C LEU A 14 -5.95 -9.21 -15.47
N HIS A 15 -6.34 -7.94 -15.57
CA HIS A 15 -6.85 -7.35 -16.82
C HIS A 15 -6.76 -5.81 -16.83
N GLY A 16 -7.06 -5.22 -17.99
CA GLY A 16 -6.99 -3.78 -18.23
C GLY A 16 -5.65 -3.35 -18.82
N ASN A 17 -5.51 -2.04 -19.06
CA ASN A 17 -4.36 -1.47 -19.77
C ASN A 17 -3.45 -0.69 -18.82
N ALA A 18 -2.14 -0.89 -18.98
CA ALA A 18 -1.11 -0.08 -18.39
C ALA A 18 -0.15 0.37 -19.49
N GLU A 19 0.00 1.68 -19.64
CA GLU A 19 1.02 2.27 -20.50
C GLU A 19 2.14 2.76 -19.60
N VAL A 20 3.32 2.16 -19.71
CA VAL A 20 4.46 2.46 -18.84
C VAL A 20 5.65 2.81 -19.71
N MET A 21 6.21 3.99 -19.48
CA MET A 21 7.46 4.45 -20.06
C MET A 21 8.43 4.76 -18.92
N LEU A 22 9.63 4.18 -18.99
CA LEU A 22 10.68 4.41 -18.01
C LEU A 22 11.99 4.65 -18.76
N GLN A 23 12.65 5.75 -18.42
CA GLN A 23 13.98 6.09 -18.86
C GLN A 23 14.91 6.09 -17.65
N VAL A 24 15.99 5.32 -17.77
CA VAL A 24 17.06 5.25 -16.76
C VAL A 24 18.30 5.88 -17.36
N ARG A 25 18.86 6.87 -16.67
CA ARG A 25 20.09 7.59 -17.03
C ARG A 25 21.04 7.61 -15.83
N GLY A 26 22.25 8.14 -16.01
CA GLY A 26 23.24 8.25 -14.93
C GLY A 26 24.08 6.99 -14.75
N THR A 27 24.70 6.84 -13.57
CA THR A 27 25.55 5.69 -13.25
C THR A 27 24.78 4.62 -12.49
N VAL A 28 25.40 3.45 -12.30
CA VAL A 28 24.83 2.38 -11.47
C VAL A 28 24.69 2.83 -10.01
N GLU A 29 25.64 3.61 -9.48
CA GLU A 29 25.52 4.15 -8.11
C GLU A 29 24.50 5.29 -8.02
N GLN A 30 24.36 6.09 -9.08
CA GLN A 30 23.50 7.27 -9.11
C GLN A 30 22.60 7.29 -10.36
N PRO A 31 21.63 6.36 -10.46
CA PRO A 31 20.65 6.38 -11.53
C PRO A 31 19.69 7.57 -11.36
N VAL A 32 19.33 8.15 -12.50
CA VAL A 32 18.28 9.16 -12.65
C VAL A 32 17.14 8.51 -13.43
N LEU A 33 15.97 8.45 -12.80
CA LEU A 33 14.74 7.90 -13.34
C LEU A 33 13.82 9.02 -13.79
N ASP A 34 13.35 8.90 -15.02
CA ASP A 34 12.25 9.67 -15.59
C ASP A 34 11.24 8.72 -16.21
N GLY A 35 9.95 9.04 -16.17
CA GLY A 35 8.95 8.16 -16.73
C GLY A 35 7.52 8.52 -16.40
N SER A 36 6.62 7.74 -16.97
CA SER A 36 5.19 7.85 -16.75
C SER A 36 4.54 6.47 -16.76
N ALA A 37 3.49 6.33 -15.97
CA ALA A 37 2.62 5.18 -15.97
C ALA A 37 1.16 5.63 -15.93
N TYR A 38 0.39 5.15 -16.90
CA TYR A 38 -1.04 5.40 -17.03
C TYR A 38 -1.79 4.09 -16.86
N PHE A 39 -2.74 4.06 -15.94
CA PHE A 39 -3.56 2.90 -15.66
C PHE A 39 -4.99 3.18 -16.11
N HIS A 40 -5.55 2.31 -16.94
CA HIS A 40 -6.92 2.43 -17.43
C HIS A 40 -7.72 1.15 -17.21
N ARG A 41 -8.75 1.25 -16.34
CA ARG A 41 -9.67 0.15 -15.99
C ARG A 41 -8.93 -1.15 -15.63
N ALA A 42 -7.82 -1.01 -14.93
CA ALA A 42 -6.97 -2.11 -14.51
C ALA A 42 -7.63 -2.93 -13.41
N THR A 43 -7.28 -4.20 -13.33
CA THR A 43 -7.67 -5.06 -12.22
C THR A 43 -6.47 -5.86 -11.74
N VAL A 44 -6.27 -5.78 -10.43
CA VAL A 44 -5.08 -6.29 -9.75
C VAL A 44 -5.54 -7.10 -8.54
N SER A 45 -5.04 -8.33 -8.40
CA SER A 45 -5.23 -9.12 -7.18
C SER A 45 -4.01 -9.02 -6.27
N SER A 46 -4.21 -9.15 -4.96
CA SER A 46 -3.14 -9.19 -3.98
C SER A 46 -3.42 -10.31 -2.98
N PRO A 47 -2.39 -11.04 -2.50
CA PRO A 47 -2.55 -12.07 -1.47
C PRO A 47 -3.16 -11.53 -0.16
N VAL A 48 -3.07 -10.22 0.08
CA VAL A 48 -3.57 -9.55 1.28
C VAL A 48 -5.07 -9.22 1.18
N LEU A 49 -5.62 -9.13 -0.05
CA LEU A 49 -7.00 -8.75 -0.28
C LEU A 49 -7.87 -9.98 -0.56
N ARG A 50 -9.10 -10.00 -0.02
CA ARG A 50 -10.05 -11.10 -0.32
C ARG A 50 -10.53 -11.07 -1.77
N LYS A 51 -10.63 -9.87 -2.35
CA LYS A 51 -11.11 -9.64 -3.73
C LYS A 51 -10.14 -8.71 -4.45
N PRO A 52 -10.06 -8.79 -5.79
CA PRO A 52 -9.18 -7.92 -6.55
C PRO A 52 -9.64 -6.45 -6.44
N VAL A 53 -8.67 -5.55 -6.63
CA VAL A 53 -8.92 -4.14 -6.93
C VAL A 53 -9.32 -4.06 -8.39
N THR A 54 -10.51 -3.53 -8.65
CA THR A 54 -11.13 -3.37 -9.97
C THR A 54 -11.26 -1.90 -10.33
N ASN A 55 -11.38 -1.61 -11.62
CA ASN A 55 -11.46 -0.24 -12.13
C ASN A 55 -10.31 0.65 -11.61
N LEU A 56 -9.13 0.05 -11.43
CA LEU A 56 -7.94 0.78 -11.03
C LEU A 56 -7.55 1.74 -12.15
N GLY A 57 -7.42 3.02 -11.83
CA GLY A 57 -7.10 4.05 -12.80
C GLY A 57 -6.33 5.18 -12.16
N GLY A 58 -5.45 5.79 -12.94
CA GLY A 58 -4.66 6.91 -12.46
C GLY A 58 -3.41 7.17 -13.27
N THR A 59 -2.65 8.16 -12.82
CA THR A 59 -1.41 8.58 -13.46
C THR A 59 -0.32 8.73 -12.42
N VAL A 60 0.81 8.12 -12.75
CA VAL A 60 2.05 8.19 -11.98
C VAL A 60 3.12 8.77 -12.89
N LEU A 61 3.81 9.79 -12.42
CA LEU A 61 4.92 10.43 -13.12
C LEU A 61 6.17 10.31 -12.26
N VAL A 62 7.32 10.14 -12.91
CA VAL A 62 8.62 10.22 -12.26
C VAL A 62 9.43 11.25 -13.03
N ASN A 63 9.87 12.31 -12.36
CA ASN A 63 10.72 13.33 -12.95
C ASN A 63 11.95 13.50 -12.05
N SER A 64 13.15 13.27 -12.57
CA SER A 64 14.41 13.40 -11.84
C SER A 64 14.35 12.72 -10.45
N ASN A 65 14.06 11.43 -10.43
CA ASN A 65 13.93 10.62 -9.20
C ASN A 65 12.77 10.98 -8.27
N ARG A 66 11.81 11.80 -8.70
CA ARG A 66 10.66 12.18 -7.89
C ARG A 66 9.37 11.60 -8.45
N LEU A 67 8.75 10.71 -7.67
CA LEU A 67 7.45 10.15 -7.96
C LEU A 67 6.35 11.16 -7.63
N ARG A 68 5.42 11.36 -8.55
CA ARG A 68 4.20 12.13 -8.36
C ARG A 68 3.01 11.31 -8.81
N ILE A 69 2.07 11.11 -7.90
CA ILE A 69 0.78 10.46 -8.17
C ILE A 69 -0.29 11.55 -8.12
N GLY A 70 -0.88 11.86 -9.28
CA GLY A 70 -1.96 12.84 -9.35
C GLY A 70 -3.21 12.32 -8.65
N SER A 71 -3.71 11.19 -9.13
CA SER A 71 -4.64 10.32 -8.41
C SER A 71 -4.45 8.90 -8.91
N LEU A 72 -4.54 7.92 -8.01
CA LEU A 72 -4.64 6.51 -8.32
C LEU A 72 -5.76 5.93 -7.46
N GLU A 73 -6.84 5.49 -8.11
CA GLU A 73 -8.08 5.07 -7.46
C GLU A 73 -8.53 3.71 -7.95
N GLY A 74 -9.13 2.92 -7.08
CA GLY A 74 -9.69 1.61 -7.42
C GLY A 74 -10.80 1.18 -6.47
N ARG A 75 -11.54 0.14 -6.87
CA ARG A 75 -12.66 -0.42 -6.11
C ARG A 75 -12.40 -1.85 -5.70
N VAL A 76 -12.78 -2.21 -4.47
CA VAL A 76 -12.74 -3.60 -3.99
C VAL A 76 -14.15 -3.99 -3.57
N SER A 77 -14.68 -5.11 -4.06
CA SER A 77 -16.09 -5.46 -3.84
C SER A 77 -17.05 -4.34 -4.34
N ARG A 78 -18.31 -4.35 -3.86
CA ARG A 78 -19.31 -3.32 -4.17
C ARG A 78 -19.06 -2.00 -3.44
N LYS A 79 -18.55 -2.05 -2.20
CA LYS A 79 -18.45 -0.88 -1.30
C LYS A 79 -17.03 -0.36 -1.10
N GLY A 80 -16.02 -1.20 -1.26
CA GLY A 80 -14.64 -0.86 -0.95
C GLY A 80 -14.00 0.07 -1.96
N LYS A 81 -13.18 0.99 -1.48
CA LYS A 81 -12.44 1.96 -2.28
C LYS A 81 -11.00 2.08 -1.79
N LEU A 82 -10.10 2.33 -2.73
CA LEU A 82 -8.69 2.64 -2.50
C LEU A 82 -8.38 3.93 -3.26
N SER A 83 -7.63 4.83 -2.63
CA SER A 83 -7.12 6.04 -3.27
C SER A 83 -5.72 6.35 -2.76
N VAL A 84 -4.85 6.76 -3.68
CA VAL A 84 -3.46 7.14 -3.41
C VAL A 84 -3.17 8.42 -4.19
N LYS A 85 -2.53 9.39 -3.54
CA LYS A 85 -2.11 10.65 -4.17
C LYS A 85 -0.93 11.26 -3.44
N GLY A 86 -0.18 12.12 -4.12
CA GLY A 86 0.91 12.88 -3.50
C GLY A 86 2.22 12.69 -4.24
N ASN A 87 3.32 12.86 -3.54
CA ASN A 87 4.64 12.80 -4.14
C ASN A 87 5.69 12.36 -3.12
N LEU A 88 6.65 11.55 -3.56
CA LEU A 88 7.78 11.09 -2.77
C LEU A 88 9.03 11.00 -3.65
N PRO A 89 10.22 11.33 -3.12
CA PRO A 89 11.47 11.08 -3.80
C PRO A 89 11.79 9.57 -3.78
N LEU A 90 12.68 9.13 -4.67
CA LEU A 90 13.21 7.78 -4.62
C LEU A 90 14.16 7.59 -3.45
N ARG A 91 15.07 8.55 -3.20
CA ARG A 91 16.04 8.51 -2.11
C ARG A 91 15.80 9.59 -1.07
N ILE A 92 16.23 9.31 0.16
CA ILE A 92 16.08 10.26 1.28
C ILE A 92 16.90 11.54 1.08
N SER A 93 18.03 11.47 0.38
CA SER A 93 18.87 12.63 0.04
C SER A 93 18.17 13.64 -0.88
N GLU A 94 17.09 13.22 -1.57
CA GLU A 94 16.30 14.04 -2.49
C GLU A 94 15.01 14.55 -1.84
N ALA A 95 14.80 14.25 -0.55
CA ALA A 95 13.59 14.61 0.17
C ALA A 95 13.49 16.11 0.44
N ALA A 96 12.30 16.64 0.25
CA ALA A 96 11.93 18.02 0.51
C ALA A 96 10.83 18.10 1.57
N LEU A 97 10.73 19.26 2.20
CA LEU A 97 9.71 19.53 3.20
C LEU A 97 8.33 19.54 2.52
N GLY A 98 7.44 18.65 2.96
CA GLY A 98 6.11 18.47 2.35
C GLY A 98 5.99 17.27 1.41
N ASP A 99 7.06 16.51 1.20
CA ASP A 99 7.01 15.23 0.49
C ASP A 99 6.19 14.23 1.29
N LYS A 100 5.08 13.80 0.68
CA LYS A 100 4.16 12.85 1.27
C LYS A 100 3.31 12.15 0.22
N LEU A 101 2.99 10.90 0.49
CA LEU A 101 1.96 10.15 -0.20
C LEU A 101 0.81 9.88 0.76
N ASP A 102 -0.37 10.37 0.43
CA ASP A 102 -1.59 10.09 1.18
C ASP A 102 -2.25 8.84 0.58
N LEU A 103 -2.53 7.86 1.44
CA LEU A 103 -3.23 6.63 1.09
C LEU A 103 -4.49 6.53 1.93
N LYS A 104 -5.63 6.33 1.27
CA LYS A 104 -6.92 6.16 1.94
C LYS A 104 -7.64 4.93 1.42
N CYS A 105 -8.11 4.11 2.35
CA CYS A 105 -8.94 2.94 2.08
C CYS A 105 -10.26 3.08 2.83
N GLU A 106 -11.35 2.69 2.18
CA GLU A 106 -12.68 2.63 2.78
C GLU A 106 -13.26 1.24 2.55
N VAL A 107 -13.76 0.59 3.60
CA VAL A 107 -14.48 -0.70 3.53
C VAL A 107 -13.68 -1.78 2.77
N LEU A 108 -12.39 -1.87 3.03
CA LEU A 108 -11.49 -2.79 2.32
C LEU A 108 -11.52 -4.18 2.98
N GLU A 109 -11.95 -5.20 2.25
CA GLU A 109 -11.96 -6.59 2.74
C GLU A 109 -10.56 -7.22 2.68
N VAL A 110 -9.92 -7.34 3.83
CA VAL A 110 -8.55 -7.86 3.98
C VAL A 110 -8.55 -9.30 4.52
N ARG A 111 -7.61 -10.10 4.03
CA ARG A 111 -7.29 -11.44 4.55
C ARG A 111 -5.80 -11.71 4.38
N ALA A 112 -5.00 -11.10 5.25
CA ALA A 112 -3.59 -11.43 5.43
C ALA A 112 -3.49 -12.69 6.30
N ARG A 113 -2.99 -13.79 5.72
CA ARG A 113 -2.81 -15.05 6.46
C ARG A 113 -1.96 -14.81 7.71
N ASN A 114 -2.42 -15.31 8.85
CA ASN A 114 -1.74 -15.25 10.15
C ASN A 114 -1.43 -13.84 10.66
N ILE A 115 -2.07 -12.79 10.13
CA ILE A 115 -1.88 -11.40 10.57
C ILE A 115 -3.22 -10.77 10.88
N LEU A 116 -4.09 -10.66 9.88
CA LEU A 116 -5.33 -9.91 9.98
C LEU A 116 -6.35 -10.42 8.98
N SER A 117 -7.59 -10.60 9.42
CA SER A 117 -8.73 -10.68 8.53
C SER A 117 -9.82 -9.72 9.00
N GLY A 118 -10.55 -9.09 8.08
CA GLY A 118 -11.62 -8.15 8.45
C GLY A 118 -11.84 -7.06 7.42
N GLN A 119 -12.68 -6.09 7.78
CA GLN A 119 -12.87 -4.85 7.02
C GLN A 119 -11.97 -3.75 7.57
N VAL A 120 -11.24 -3.08 6.69
CA VAL A 120 -10.27 -2.05 7.02
C VAL A 120 -10.67 -0.71 6.42
N ASP A 121 -10.74 0.31 7.26
CA ASP A 121 -10.75 1.72 6.86
C ASP A 121 -9.42 2.33 7.28
N SER A 122 -8.77 3.09 6.41
CA SER A 122 -7.50 3.72 6.74
C SER A 122 -7.34 5.10 6.15
N GLN A 123 -6.60 5.93 6.87
CA GLN A 123 -6.07 7.19 6.39
C GLN A 123 -4.60 7.23 6.81
N LEU A 124 -3.74 6.90 5.85
CA LEU A 124 -2.30 6.77 6.02
C LEU A 124 -1.57 7.88 5.26
N GLN A 125 -0.43 8.26 5.81
CA GLN A 125 0.52 9.16 5.21
C GLN A 125 1.89 8.48 5.20
N ILE A 126 2.50 8.48 4.02
CA ILE A 126 3.85 7.96 3.81
C ILE A 126 4.75 9.16 3.57
N THR A 127 5.79 9.31 4.39
CA THR A 127 6.82 10.36 4.28
C THR A 127 8.20 9.73 4.09
N GLY A 128 9.25 10.55 3.95
CA GLY A 128 10.60 10.07 3.68
C GLY A 128 10.83 9.85 2.19
N SER A 129 11.19 8.63 1.80
CA SER A 129 11.46 8.28 0.40
C SER A 129 10.89 6.91 0.03
N ILE A 130 10.84 6.57 -1.26
CA ILE A 130 10.35 5.26 -1.72
C ILE A 130 11.25 4.13 -1.22
N MET A 131 12.56 4.35 -1.15
CA MET A 131 13.52 3.36 -0.65
C MET A 131 13.57 3.28 0.88
N GLN A 132 13.15 4.34 1.58
CA GLN A 132 13.08 4.43 3.04
C GLN A 132 11.78 5.14 3.44
N PRO A 133 10.63 4.45 3.33
CA PRO A 133 9.34 5.05 3.61
C PRO A 133 9.06 5.01 5.12
N ASN A 134 8.56 6.12 5.66
CA ASN A 134 7.97 6.16 6.99
C ASN A 134 6.44 6.21 6.86
N ILE A 135 5.74 5.25 7.46
CA ILE A 135 4.29 5.13 7.36
C ILE A 135 3.66 5.50 8.70
N SER A 136 2.74 6.45 8.65
CA SER A 136 1.97 6.93 9.79
C SER A 136 0.49 7.03 9.46
N GLY A 137 -0.36 7.06 10.48
CA GLY A 137 -1.78 7.35 10.32
C GLY A 137 -2.69 6.44 11.13
N LYS A 138 -3.97 6.43 10.74
CA LYS A 138 -5.02 5.71 11.45
C LYS A 138 -5.51 4.53 10.63
N ILE A 139 -5.58 3.38 11.26
CA ILE A 139 -6.20 2.17 10.71
C ILE A 139 -7.32 1.75 11.64
N LYS A 140 -8.53 1.62 11.09
CA LYS A 140 -9.69 1.06 11.77
C LYS A 140 -9.98 -0.31 11.22
N ILE A 141 -10.05 -1.30 12.11
CA ILE A 141 -10.43 -2.66 11.77
C ILE A 141 -11.82 -2.93 12.35
N SER A 142 -12.71 -3.46 11.51
CA SER A 142 -14.06 -3.85 11.89
C SER A 142 -14.36 -5.28 11.44
N GLN A 143 -15.19 -5.97 12.22
CA GLN A 143 -15.66 -7.33 11.90
C GLN A 143 -14.50 -8.28 11.53
N GLY A 144 -13.41 -8.21 12.31
CA GLY A 144 -12.13 -8.83 11.96
C GLY A 144 -11.48 -9.60 13.10
N GLU A 145 -10.58 -10.49 12.72
CA GLU A 145 -9.73 -11.29 13.61
C GLU A 145 -8.28 -10.85 13.41
N VAL A 146 -7.62 -10.48 14.50
CA VAL A 146 -6.19 -10.18 14.52
C VAL A 146 -5.48 -11.39 15.09
N TYR A 147 -4.49 -11.89 14.36
CA TYR A 147 -3.66 -12.99 14.83
C TYR A 147 -2.46 -12.39 15.56
N LEU A 148 -2.39 -12.60 16.87
CA LEU A 148 -1.21 -12.27 17.64
C LEU A 148 -0.17 -13.38 17.40
N PRO A 149 1.03 -13.06 16.87
CA PRO A 149 2.10 -14.04 16.81
C PRO A 149 2.37 -14.51 18.25
N HIS A 150 2.28 -15.82 18.49
CA HIS A 150 2.78 -16.37 19.73
C HIS A 150 4.31 -16.37 19.65
N ASP A 151 4.95 -15.50 20.42
CA ASP A 151 6.38 -15.60 20.68
C ASP A 151 6.65 -16.96 21.32
N LYS A 152 7.27 -17.87 20.56
CA LYS A 152 7.88 -19.07 21.14
C LYS A 152 9.23 -18.67 21.73
N GLY A 153 9.22 -18.16 22.97
CA GLY A 153 10.43 -17.87 23.72
C GLY A 153 10.22 -17.14 25.05
N SER A 154 9.90 -17.92 26.10
CA SER A 154 10.17 -17.64 27.53
C SER A 154 9.27 -16.67 28.34
N ALA A 155 8.43 -17.30 29.17
CA ALA A 155 7.99 -16.91 30.53
C ALA A 155 6.90 -15.82 30.76
N VAL A 156 5.68 -16.33 31.08
CA VAL A 156 4.59 -15.84 31.98
C VAL A 156 3.88 -14.52 31.57
N ALA A 157 2.56 -14.43 31.37
CA ALA A 157 1.40 -14.96 32.12
C ALA A 157 0.16 -15.26 31.23
N PRO A 158 -0.79 -16.09 31.67
CA PRO A 158 -1.91 -16.53 30.84
C PRO A 158 -3.03 -15.49 30.80
N PHE A 159 -3.20 -14.79 29.68
CA PHE A 159 -4.45 -14.08 29.38
C PHE A 159 -5.35 -14.98 28.53
N ASN A 160 -6.01 -15.92 29.19
CA ASN A 160 -7.02 -16.75 28.57
C ASN A 160 -8.35 -15.97 28.55
N ARG A 161 -8.68 -15.32 27.42
CA ARG A 161 -10.05 -14.87 27.12
C ARG A 161 -10.26 -14.76 25.62
N ILE A 162 -10.90 -15.78 25.04
CA ILE A 162 -11.54 -15.68 23.73
C ILE A 162 -12.62 -14.61 23.85
N GLN A 163 -12.39 -13.44 23.29
CA GLN A 163 -13.38 -12.36 23.30
C GLN A 163 -13.78 -12.10 21.85
N ARG A 164 -14.96 -12.61 21.47
CA ARG A 164 -15.69 -12.09 20.32
C ARG A 164 -15.97 -10.62 20.61
N MET A 165 -15.25 -9.71 19.94
CA MET A 165 -15.27 -8.28 20.25
C MET A 165 -15.97 -7.48 19.15
N ASN A 166 -16.97 -6.70 19.54
CA ASN A 166 -17.92 -6.00 18.68
C ASN A 166 -17.74 -4.46 18.72
N GLN A 167 -16.50 -3.96 18.83
CA GLN A 167 -16.18 -2.53 18.85
C GLN A 167 -14.83 -2.30 18.16
N GLY A 168 -14.80 -1.37 17.19
CA GLY A 168 -13.67 -1.15 16.29
C GLY A 168 -12.47 -0.50 16.97
N TRP A 169 -11.30 -1.08 16.75
CA TRP A 169 -10.03 -0.54 17.23
C TRP A 169 -9.48 0.48 16.23
N GLN A 170 -8.87 1.56 16.75
CA GLN A 170 -7.95 2.41 15.99
C GLN A 170 -6.52 1.99 16.33
N LEU A 171 -5.80 1.39 15.37
CA LEU A 171 -4.36 1.23 15.46
C LEU A 171 -3.70 2.49 14.90
N VAL A 172 -2.87 3.14 15.72
CA VAL A 172 -1.89 4.13 15.26
C VAL A 172 -0.64 3.34 14.92
N VAL A 173 -0.35 3.20 13.63
CA VAL A 173 0.92 2.60 13.20
C VAL A 173 1.94 3.73 13.12
N MET A 174 3.01 3.62 13.91
CA MET A 174 4.26 4.35 13.70
C MET A 174 5.30 3.29 13.35
N ALA A 175 5.60 3.13 12.06
CA ALA A 175 6.71 2.29 11.62
C ALA A 175 7.89 3.20 11.29
N ALA A 176 8.97 3.08 12.06
CA ALA A 176 10.24 3.77 11.83
C ALA A 176 11.08 3.07 10.76
#